data_AF-A0A7V2AK87-F1
#
_entry.id   AF-A0A7V2AK87-F1
#
_cell.length_a   1.000
_cell.length_b   1.000
_cell.length_c   1.000
_cell.angle_alpha   90.00
_cell.angle_beta   90.00
_cell.angle_gamma   90.00
#
_symmetry.space_group_name_H-M   'P 1'
#
loop_
_entity.id
_entity.type
_entity.pdbx_description
1 polymer ?
#
loop_
_entity_poly.entity_id
_entity_poly.type
_entity_poly.pdbx_seq_one_letter_code
_entity_poly.pdbx_strand_id
1 'polypeptide(L)'
;MTRIQRDTIAYLLIVAFCILMLAWAIPNYTPDYPGYGASPALVPNVSISVILVMSILVLVRNATSRLKGKALPPGESEFPEEGETTGFTQVGRVRLGHLLGFLAPCALLVIGIDYIGYIPAALLFMLAIQFVIGTRTFVQPIIVSVAAVGVLYIVMRYGFGVPVPGPQLF
;
A
#
# COMPACT_ATOMS: atom_id res chain seq x y z
N MET A 1 26.94 3.95 10.83
CA MET A 1 26.17 4.57 9.72
C MET A 1 25.16 5.52 10.32
N THR A 2 25.12 6.79 9.92
CA THR A 2 24.15 7.75 10.50
C THR A 2 22.74 7.48 9.98
N ARG A 3 21.69 7.79 10.76
CA ARG A 3 20.29 7.57 10.36
C ARG A 3 19.97 8.20 9.00
N ILE A 4 20.42 9.42 8.79
CA ILE A 4 20.26 10.14 7.51
C ILE A 4 20.94 9.36 6.36
N GLN A 5 22.12 8.76 6.56
CA GLN A 5 22.75 7.91 5.55
C GLN A 5 21.92 6.66 5.26
N ARG A 6 21.42 5.97 6.30
CA ARG A 6 20.59 4.78 6.15
C ARG A 6 19.28 5.08 5.42
N ASP A 7 18.59 6.15 5.81
CA ASP A 7 17.33 6.56 5.20
C ASP A 7 17.55 7.01 3.75
N THR A 8 18.62 7.77 3.48
CA THR A 8 19.01 8.13 2.10
C THR A 8 19.27 6.89 1.24
N ILE A 9 19.96 5.88 1.78
CA ILE A 9 20.20 4.62 1.07
C ILE A 9 18.90 3.87 0.82
N ALA A 10 17.99 3.81 1.80
CA ALA A 10 16.69 3.18 1.63
C ALA A 10 15.88 3.85 0.51
N TYR A 11 15.81 5.19 0.50
CA TYR A 11 15.12 5.92 -0.57
C TYR A 11 15.80 5.79 -1.93
N LEU A 12 17.13 5.71 -2.00
CA LEU A 12 17.84 5.42 -3.25
C LEU A 12 17.50 4.03 -3.78
N LEU A 13 17.43 3.02 -2.90
CA LEU A 13 17.01 1.66 -3.29
C LEU A 13 15.56 1.64 -3.77
N ILE A 14 14.65 2.37 -3.10
CA ILE A 14 13.26 2.50 -3.52
C ILE A 14 13.17 3.17 -4.89
N VAL A 15 13.93 4.24 -5.14
CA VAL A 15 13.99 4.92 -6.45
C VAL A 15 14.47 3.96 -7.53
N ALA A 16 15.57 3.23 -7.28
CA ALA A 16 16.09 2.24 -8.23
C ALA A 16 15.05 1.14 -8.52
N PHE A 17 14.36 0.65 -7.49
CA PHE A 17 13.28 -0.34 -7.64
C PHE A 17 12.11 0.22 -8.46
N CYS A 18 11.69 1.47 -8.21
CA CYS A 18 10.60 2.10 -8.97
C CYS A 18 10.97 2.28 -10.44
N ILE A 19 12.22 2.68 -10.74
CA ILE A 19 12.72 2.78 -12.12
C ILE A 19 12.71 1.41 -12.79
N LEU A 20 13.18 0.36 -12.10
CA LEU A 20 13.15 -1.01 -12.61
C LEU A 20 11.71 -1.49 -12.88
N MET A 21 10.78 -1.19 -11.97
CA MET A 21 9.37 -1.52 -12.15
C MET A 21 8.77 -0.83 -13.38
N LEU A 22 8.95 0.49 -13.54
CA LEU A 22 8.38 1.26 -14.64
C LEU A 22 9.03 0.96 -15.99
N ALA A 23 10.36 0.78 -16.02
CA ALA A 23 11.10 0.60 -17.27
C ALA A 23 11.13 -0.85 -17.76
N TRP A 24 11.00 -1.83 -16.86
CA TRP A 24 11.18 -3.24 -17.21
C TRP A 24 10.06 -4.16 -16.72
N ALA A 25 9.67 -4.12 -15.44
CA ALA A 25 8.75 -5.13 -14.94
C ALA A 25 7.31 -4.95 -15.44
N ILE A 26 6.75 -3.74 -15.33
CA ILE A 26 5.38 -3.46 -15.78
C ILE A 26 5.25 -3.67 -17.29
N PRO A 27 6.17 -3.16 -18.15
CA PRO A 27 6.07 -3.40 -19.59
C PRO A 27 6.18 -4.87 -20.02
N ASN A 28 6.98 -5.69 -19.32
CA ASN A 28 7.23 -7.08 -19.73
C ASN A 28 6.29 -8.11 -19.10
N TYR A 29 5.69 -7.81 -17.93
CA TYR A 29 4.91 -8.78 -17.16
C TYR A 29 3.44 -8.37 -16.93
N THR A 30 2.96 -7.32 -17.61
CA THR A 30 1.54 -6.94 -17.58
C THR A 30 0.89 -7.32 -18.91
N PRO A 31 0.30 -8.53 -19.02
CA PRO A 31 -0.38 -8.93 -20.25
C PRO A 31 -1.61 -8.06 -20.52
N ASP A 32 -1.97 -7.93 -21.78
CA ASP A 32 -3.22 -7.27 -22.17
C ASP A 32 -4.39 -8.06 -21.60
N TYR A 33 -5.22 -7.38 -20.81
CA TYR A 33 -6.43 -7.95 -20.25
C TYR A 33 -7.65 -7.37 -20.96
N PRO A 34 -8.40 -8.17 -21.74
CA PRO A 34 -9.59 -7.71 -22.42
C PRO A 34 -10.70 -7.56 -21.38
N GLY A 35 -10.95 -6.34 -20.89
CA GLY A 35 -12.07 -6.21 -19.96
C GLY A 35 -12.40 -4.88 -19.31
N TYR A 36 -11.66 -3.78 -19.48
CA TYR A 36 -11.87 -2.65 -18.56
C TYR A 36 -11.85 -1.24 -19.14
N GLY A 37 -11.75 -1.06 -20.47
CA GLY A 37 -11.68 0.28 -21.09
C GLY A 37 -10.44 1.11 -20.73
N ALA A 38 -9.62 0.63 -19.79
CA ALA A 38 -8.36 1.19 -19.33
C ALA A 38 -7.27 0.12 -19.35
N SER A 39 -6.02 0.55 -19.55
CA SER A 39 -4.87 -0.36 -19.56
C SER A 39 -4.70 -1.03 -18.20
N PRO A 40 -4.46 -2.36 -18.13
CA PRO A 40 -4.16 -3.06 -16.87
C PRO A 40 -2.90 -2.51 -16.17
N ALA A 41 -2.01 -1.88 -16.93
CA ALA A 41 -0.81 -1.24 -16.41
C ALA A 41 -1.08 0.12 -15.74
N LEU A 42 -2.29 0.69 -15.89
CA LEU A 42 -2.59 2.05 -15.40
C LEU A 42 -2.39 2.17 -13.88
N VAL A 43 -3.01 1.28 -13.10
CA VAL A 43 -2.94 1.34 -11.63
C VAL A 43 -1.51 1.09 -11.12
N PRO A 44 -0.78 0.06 -11.61
CA PRO A 44 0.65 -0.10 -11.29
C PRO A 44 1.49 1.13 -11.65
N ASN A 45 1.31 1.69 -12.85
CA ASN A 45 2.08 2.85 -13.32
C ASN A 45 1.86 4.07 -12.41
N VAL A 46 0.61 4.41 -12.11
CA VAL A 46 0.29 5.53 -11.22
C VAL A 46 0.87 5.31 -9.83
N SER A 47 0.70 4.10 -9.27
CA SER A 47 1.15 3.78 -7.91
C SER A 47 2.67 3.89 -7.78
N ILE A 48 3.42 3.27 -8.69
CA ILE A 48 4.90 3.32 -8.68
C ILE A 48 5.40 4.74 -8.97
N SER A 49 4.73 5.49 -9.84
CA SER A 49 5.09 6.88 -10.13
C SER A 49 4.93 7.79 -8.92
N VAL A 50 3.85 7.65 -8.15
CA VAL A 50 3.65 8.42 -6.90
C VAL A 50 4.74 8.08 -5.87
N ILE A 51 5.05 6.79 -5.69
CA ILE A 51 6.11 6.34 -4.77
C ILE A 51 7.47 6.92 -5.20
N LEU A 52 7.77 6.90 -6.50
CA LEU A 52 9.00 7.47 -7.06
C LEU A 52 9.10 8.97 -6.77
N VAL A 53 8.04 9.74 -7.05
CA VAL A 53 7.99 11.19 -6.78
C VAL A 53 8.22 11.48 -5.31
N MET A 54 7.51 10.78 -4.41
CA MET A 54 7.66 10.98 -2.97
C MET A 54 9.08 10.65 -2.48
N SER A 55 9.66 9.57 -2.99
CA SER A 55 11.03 9.17 -2.65
C SER A 55 12.06 10.19 -3.12
N ILE A 56 11.90 10.74 -4.34
CA ILE A 56 12.76 11.80 -4.86
C ILE A 56 12.62 13.08 -4.01
N LEU A 57 11.41 13.49 -3.64
CA LEU A 57 11.19 14.66 -2.80
C LEU A 57 11.91 14.55 -1.46
N VAL A 58 11.88 13.38 -0.82
CA VAL A 58 12.61 13.12 0.43
C VAL A 58 14.13 13.18 0.21
N LEU A 59 14.64 12.61 -0.88
CA LEU A 59 16.07 12.69 -1.22
C LEU A 59 16.51 14.14 -1.47
N VAL A 60 15.72 14.94 -2.19
CA VAL A 60 15.98 16.36 -2.44
C VAL A 60 15.96 17.14 -1.13
N ARG A 61 14.99 16.89 -0.24
CA ARG A 61 14.92 17.49 1.10
C ARG A 61 16.18 17.16 1.92
N ASN A 62 16.60 15.89 1.94
CA ASN A 62 17.78 15.44 2.67
C ASN A 62 19.07 16.03 2.10
N ALA A 63 19.21 16.10 0.77
CA ALA A 63 20.34 16.72 0.10
C ALA A 63 20.40 18.23 0.39
N THR A 64 19.27 18.92 0.32
CA THR A 64 19.18 20.36 0.60
C THR A 64 19.50 20.67 2.06
N SER A 65 19.05 19.83 3.00
CA SER A 65 19.37 19.97 4.42
C SER A 65 20.88 19.81 4.68
N ARG A 66 21.52 18.82 4.05
CA ARG A 66 22.98 18.64 4.12
C ARG A 66 23.74 19.83 3.55
N LEU A 67 23.33 20.32 2.38
CA LEU A 67 23.98 21.46 1.72
C LEU A 67 23.82 22.76 2.52
N LYS A 68 22.67 22.98 3.16
CA LYS A 68 22.39 24.18 3.95
C LYS A 68 22.87 24.09 5.41
N GLY A 69 23.50 23.00 5.82
CA GLY A 69 23.99 22.79 7.19
C GLY A 69 22.90 22.86 8.27
N LYS A 70 21.62 22.80 7.89
CA LYS A 70 20.50 22.85 8.83
C LYS A 70 20.29 21.46 9.41
N ALA A 71 20.43 21.33 10.72
CA ALA A 71 19.99 20.14 11.44
C ALA A 71 18.50 19.89 11.12
N LEU A 72 18.19 18.68 10.65
CA LEU A 72 16.80 18.27 10.47
C LEU A 72 16.07 18.32 11.83
N PRO A 73 14.79 18.71 11.88
CA PRO A 73 14.07 18.88 13.13
C PRO A 73 14.13 17.61 14.00
N PRO A 74 14.39 17.74 15.31
CA PRO A 74 14.70 16.61 16.20
C PRO A 74 13.57 15.57 16.32
N GLY A 75 12.32 15.96 16.06
CA GLY A 75 11.14 15.07 16.07
C GLY A 75 11.11 14.00 14.97
N GLU A 76 11.98 14.09 13.95
CA GLU A 76 12.19 13.01 12.95
C GLU A 76 13.54 12.30 13.14
N SER A 77 14.45 12.79 14.00
CA SER A 77 15.84 12.29 14.10
C SER A 77 16.10 11.35 15.27
N GLU A 78 15.32 11.39 16.35
CA GLU A 78 15.40 10.41 17.43
C GLU A 78 14.37 9.30 17.25
N PHE A 79 14.76 8.05 17.48
CA PHE A 79 13.77 7.02 17.80
C PHE A 79 13.39 7.30 19.25
N PRO A 80 12.10 7.30 19.63
CA PRO A 80 11.75 7.37 21.04
C PRO A 80 12.49 6.25 21.76
N GLU A 81 13.40 6.62 22.67
CA GLU A 81 13.91 5.69 23.66
C GLU A 81 12.71 5.15 24.45
N GLU A 82 12.82 3.89 24.85
CA GLU A 82 11.76 3.17 25.54
C GLU A 82 11.25 3.99 26.74
N GLY A 83 10.03 4.52 26.66
CA GLY A 83 9.39 5.08 27.86
C GLY A 83 8.37 6.19 27.65
N GLU A 84 8.45 7.02 26.61
CA GLU A 84 7.56 8.20 26.52
C GLU A 84 6.59 8.15 25.33
N THR A 85 5.37 7.78 25.70
CA THR A 85 4.15 7.71 24.90
C THR A 85 3.58 9.09 24.56
N THR A 86 2.79 9.12 23.47
CA THR A 86 1.74 10.10 23.07
C THR A 86 2.06 10.95 21.83
N GLY A 87 1.78 10.41 20.63
CA GLY A 87 1.78 11.19 19.40
C GLY A 87 1.38 10.36 18.17
N PHE A 88 0.45 10.89 17.38
CA PHE A 88 -0.24 10.24 16.25
C PHE A 88 0.65 9.93 15.02
N THR A 89 1.98 10.01 15.13
CA THR A 89 2.91 9.90 13.99
C THR A 89 4.25 9.24 14.36
N GLN A 90 4.28 8.25 15.25
CA GLN A 90 5.49 7.46 15.47
C GLN A 90 5.61 6.35 14.42
N VAL A 91 6.55 6.52 13.48
CA VAL A 91 7.15 5.40 12.72
C VAL A 91 7.97 4.57 13.72
N GLY A 92 7.27 3.78 14.53
CA GLY A 92 7.86 2.83 15.45
C GLY A 92 8.74 1.83 14.69
N ARG A 93 9.78 1.31 15.36
CA ARG A 93 10.66 0.25 14.83
C ARG A 93 9.86 -0.74 14.00
N VAL A 94 10.26 -0.96 12.74
CA VAL A 94 9.57 -1.84 11.80
C VAL A 94 9.45 -3.23 12.44
N ARG A 95 8.28 -3.56 12.99
CA ARG A 95 7.98 -4.90 13.48
C ARG A 95 7.67 -5.77 12.27
N LEU A 96 8.70 -6.38 11.69
CA LEU A 96 8.61 -7.22 10.49
C LEU A 96 7.46 -8.24 10.58
N GLY A 97 7.18 -8.79 11.77
CA GLY A 97 6.05 -9.70 11.99
C GLY A 97 4.67 -9.07 11.82
N HIS A 98 4.46 -7.81 12.24
CA HIS A 98 3.20 -7.11 12.00
C HIS A 98 3.03 -6.73 10.52
N LEU A 99 4.13 -6.38 9.86
CA LEU A 99 4.12 -6.14 8.41
C LEU A 99 3.76 -7.41 7.63
N LEU A 100 4.35 -8.55 8.00
CA LEU A 100 4.03 -9.84 7.40
C LEU A 100 2.56 -10.22 7.62
N GLY A 101 2.03 -9.96 8.82
CA GLY A 101 0.61 -10.16 9.15
C GLY A 101 -0.33 -9.32 8.29
N PHE A 102 0.11 -8.15 7.81
CA PHE A 102 -0.65 -7.31 6.89
C PHE A 102 -0.49 -7.72 5.43
N LEU A 103 0.69 -8.23 5.04
CA LEU A 103 0.96 -8.69 3.67
C LEU A 103 0.18 -9.98 3.33
N ALA A 104 0.04 -10.88 4.30
CA ALA A 104 -0.64 -12.17 4.13
C ALA A 104 -2.08 -12.05 3.59
N PRO A 105 -3.00 -11.26 4.19
CA PRO A 105 -4.35 -11.11 3.64
C PRO A 105 -4.35 -10.45 2.25
N CYS A 106 -3.41 -9.54 1.96
CA CYS A 106 -3.30 -8.91 0.63
C CYS A 106 -2.92 -9.93 -0.46
N ALA A 107 -1.96 -10.82 -0.19
CA ALA A 107 -1.60 -11.88 -1.12
C ALA A 107 -2.74 -12.90 -1.29
N LEU A 108 -3.43 -13.23 -0.20
CA LEU A 108 -4.57 -14.16 -0.22
C LEU A 108 -5.77 -13.60 -0.97
N LEU A 109 -5.99 -12.28 -1.00
CA LEU A 109 -7.09 -11.67 -1.74
C LEU A 109 -7.03 -12.01 -3.23
N VAL A 110 -5.85 -11.89 -3.85
CA VAL A 110 -5.67 -12.15 -5.29
C VAL A 110 -6.02 -13.59 -5.61
N ILE A 111 -5.52 -14.53 -4.80
CA ILE A 111 -5.85 -15.96 -4.92
C ILE A 111 -7.35 -16.16 -4.68
N GLY A 112 -7.92 -15.54 -3.65
CA GLY A 112 -9.33 -15.66 -3.30
C GLY A 112 -10.27 -15.20 -4.41
N ILE A 113 -9.95 -14.12 -5.11
CA ILE A 113 -10.76 -13.62 -6.23
C ILE A 113 -10.89 -14.68 -7.33
N ASP A 114 -9.83 -15.44 -7.60
CA ASP A 114 -9.81 -16.48 -8.64
C ASP A 114 -10.65 -17.71 -8.26
N TYR A 115 -10.62 -18.13 -6.99
CA TYR A 115 -11.30 -19.36 -6.54
C TYR A 115 -12.77 -19.16 -6.14
N ILE A 116 -13.08 -18.07 -5.42
CA ILE A 116 -14.42 -17.87 -4.83
C ILE A 116 -15.13 -16.62 -5.38
N GLY A 117 -14.44 -15.82 -6.19
CA GLY A 117 -14.97 -14.58 -6.76
C GLY A 117 -14.76 -13.35 -5.89
N TYR A 118 -14.94 -12.18 -6.49
CA TYR A 118 -14.63 -10.90 -5.88
C TYR A 118 -15.40 -10.61 -4.59
N ILE A 119 -16.73 -10.75 -4.59
CA ILE A 119 -17.56 -10.34 -3.45
C ILE A 119 -17.17 -11.10 -2.17
N PRO A 120 -17.16 -12.45 -2.14
CA PRO A 120 -16.79 -13.18 -0.94
C PRO A 120 -15.30 -13.02 -0.60
N ALA A 121 -14.40 -12.95 -1.59
CA ALA A 121 -12.97 -12.72 -1.34
C ALA A 121 -12.71 -11.34 -0.70
N ALA A 122 -13.35 -10.29 -1.22
CA ALA A 122 -13.20 -8.93 -0.71
C ALA A 122 -13.79 -8.77 0.69
N LEU A 123 -14.92 -9.44 0.99
CA LEU A 123 -15.50 -9.46 2.33
C LEU A 123 -14.56 -10.14 3.35
N LEU A 124 -14.05 -11.33 3.02
CA LEU A 124 -13.11 -12.04 3.88
C LEU A 124 -11.81 -11.25 4.08
N PHE A 125 -11.30 -10.62 3.03
CA PHE A 125 -10.14 -9.76 3.10
C PHE A 125 -10.36 -8.55 4.01
N MET A 126 -11.48 -7.84 3.85
CA MET A 126 -11.80 -6.68 4.70
C MET A 126 -11.94 -7.07 6.17
N LEU A 127 -12.54 -8.23 6.46
CA LEU A 127 -12.63 -8.75 7.82
C LEU A 127 -11.25 -9.13 8.38
N ALA A 128 -10.43 -9.80 7.58
CA ALA A 128 -9.08 -10.21 7.98
C ALA A 128 -8.18 -9.00 8.28
N ILE A 129 -8.19 -7.97 7.43
CA ILE A 129 -7.40 -6.75 7.66
C ILE A 129 -7.87 -6.03 8.92
N GLN A 130 -9.17 -5.89 9.13
CA GLN A 130 -9.70 -5.21 10.33
C GLN A 130 -9.34 -5.98 11.62
N PHE A 131 -9.31 -7.32 11.55
CA PHE A 131 -8.83 -8.14 12.66
C PHE A 131 -7.34 -7.94 12.94
N VAL A 132 -6.50 -7.89 11.89
CA VAL A 132 -5.05 -7.63 12.01
C VAL A 132 -4.78 -6.23 12.57
N ILE A 133 -5.58 -5.24 12.18
CA ILE A 133 -5.52 -3.86 12.71
C ILE A 133 -5.91 -3.80 14.20
N GLY A 134 -6.57 -4.84 14.71
CA GLY A 134 -6.90 -4.98 16.13
C GLY A 134 -8.34 -4.61 16.48
N THR A 135 -9.25 -4.52 15.49
CA THR A 135 -10.67 -4.40 15.78
C THR A 135 -11.19 -5.72 16.38
N ARG A 136 -11.66 -5.66 17.63
CA ARG A 136 -12.13 -6.85 18.40
C ARG A 136 -13.65 -6.92 18.57
N THR A 137 -14.38 -5.94 18.05
CA THR A 137 -15.85 -5.94 18.05
C THR A 137 -16.36 -6.77 16.86
N PHE A 138 -17.47 -7.49 17.02
CA PHE A 138 -18.02 -8.35 15.95
C PHE A 138 -18.89 -7.59 14.95
N VAL A 139 -19.68 -6.62 15.43
CA VAL A 139 -20.69 -5.94 14.60
C VAL A 139 -20.08 -4.92 13.66
N GLN A 140 -19.13 -4.11 14.15
CA GLN A 140 -18.53 -3.03 13.38
C GLN A 140 -17.75 -3.51 12.14
N PRO A 141 -16.89 -4.56 12.21
CA PRO A 141 -16.18 -5.04 11.03
C PRO A 141 -17.08 -5.59 9.94
N ILE A 142 -18.19 -6.23 10.32
CA ILE A 142 -19.15 -6.77 9.35
C ILE A 142 -19.79 -5.62 8.57
N ILE A 143 -20.31 -4.61 9.28
CA ILE A 143 -20.94 -3.45 8.63
C ILE A 143 -19.95 -2.73 7.73
N VAL A 144 -18.74 -2.45 8.21
CA VAL A 144 -17.70 -1.77 7.45
C VAL A 144 -17.30 -2.58 6.20
N SER A 145 -17.15 -3.89 6.33
CA SER A 145 -16.79 -4.76 5.20
C SER A 145 -17.89 -4.78 4.15
N VAL A 146 -19.14 -4.97 4.54
CA VAL A 146 -20.28 -4.99 3.62
C VAL A 146 -20.46 -3.64 2.93
N ALA A 147 -20.39 -2.54 3.69
CA ALA A 147 -20.53 -1.20 3.13
C ALA A 147 -19.39 -0.87 2.16
N ALA A 148 -18.13 -1.11 2.55
CA ALA A 148 -16.97 -0.79 1.72
C ALA A 148 -16.92 -1.63 0.44
N VAL A 149 -17.16 -2.94 0.55
CA VAL A 149 -17.21 -3.84 -0.61
C VAL A 149 -18.39 -3.49 -1.52
N GLY A 150 -19.55 -3.16 -0.95
CA GLY A 150 -20.73 -2.74 -1.71
C GLY A 150 -20.51 -1.44 -2.48
N VAL A 151 -19.93 -0.42 -1.84
CA VAL A 151 -19.58 0.85 -2.49
C VAL A 151 -18.57 0.62 -3.62
N LEU A 152 -17.49 -0.14 -3.36
CA LEU A 152 -16.48 -0.46 -4.38
C LEU A 152 -17.09 -1.24 -5.55
N TYR A 153 -17.94 -2.22 -5.28
CA TYR A 153 -18.65 -2.97 -6.31
C TYR A 153 -19.52 -2.05 -7.17
N ILE A 154 -20.30 -1.15 -6.56
CA ILE A 154 -21.15 -0.20 -7.29
C ILE A 154 -20.30 0.74 -8.14
N VAL A 155 -19.25 1.32 -7.57
CA VAL A 155 -18.36 2.25 -8.29
C VAL A 155 -17.66 1.54 -9.45
N MET A 156 -17.17 0.33 -9.27
CA MET A 156 -16.54 -0.44 -10.34
C MET A 156 -17.57 -0.83 -11.41
N ARG A 157 -18.68 -1.44 -11.02
CA ARG A 157 -19.68 -1.97 -11.95
C ARG A 157 -20.44 -0.88 -12.70
N TYR A 158 -20.92 0.14 -11.99
CA TYR A 158 -21.79 1.19 -12.54
C TYR A 158 -21.07 2.52 -12.80
N GLY A 159 -20.04 2.84 -12.03
CA GLY A 159 -19.25 4.06 -12.24
C GLY A 159 -18.24 3.90 -13.39
N PHE A 160 -17.48 2.80 -13.38
CA PHE A 160 -16.42 2.55 -14.36
C PHE A 160 -16.79 1.52 -15.45
N GLY A 161 -17.93 0.83 -15.34
CA GLY A 161 -18.37 -0.20 -16.31
C GLY A 161 -17.50 -1.46 -16.29
N VAL A 162 -16.79 -1.69 -15.18
CA VAL A 162 -15.75 -2.71 -15.01
C VAL A 162 -16.42 -4.04 -14.62
N PRO A 163 -16.36 -5.11 -15.46
CA PRO A 163 -16.85 -6.44 -15.10
C PRO A 163 -16.01 -7.05 -13.98
N VAL A 164 -16.59 -7.18 -12.78
CA VAL A 164 -15.87 -7.66 -11.61
C VAL A 164 -15.69 -9.20 -11.67
N PRO A 165 -14.50 -9.78 -11.38
CA PRO A 165 -14.25 -11.22 -11.53
C PRO A 165 -14.98 -12.05 -10.45
N GLY A 166 -15.62 -13.14 -10.83
CA GLY A 166 -16.23 -14.12 -9.92
C GLY A 166 -17.40 -14.85 -10.55
N PRO A 167 -17.85 -15.99 -9.98
CA PRO A 167 -19.06 -16.65 -10.45
C PRO A 167 -20.18 -15.62 -10.36
N GLN A 168 -20.87 -15.42 -11.47
CA GLN A 168 -22.04 -14.55 -11.58
C GLN A 168 -23.10 -15.10 -10.64
N LEU A 169 -23.01 -14.75 -9.35
CA LEU A 169 -24.14 -14.94 -8.45
C LEU A 169 -25.26 -13.96 -8.76
N PHE A 170 -25.05 -13.02 -9.69
CA PHE A 170 -26.05 -12.35 -10.53
C PHE A 170 -25.42 -11.90 -11.85
#